data_AF-A0A1Q7VPF1-F1
#
_entry.id   AF-A0A1Q7VPF1-F1
#
_cell.length_a   1.000
_cell.length_b   1.000
_cell.length_c   1.000
_cell.angle_alpha   90.00
_cell.angle_beta   90.00
_cell.angle_gamma   90.00
#
_symmetry.space_group_name_H-M   'P 1'
#
loop_
_entity.id
_entity.type
_entity.pdbx_description
1 polymer ?
#
loop_
_entity_poly.entity_id
_entity_poly.type
_entity_poly.pdbx_seq_one_letter_code
_entity_poly.pdbx_strand_id
1 'polypeptide(L)'
;MKTDTGIIEYRRSLIVANSENAAEAAVDEAERVDELPEGAERTSWGEVKHRGQCRFPWCRNPAEAGEASTGRPAGFCDLEVEGKRAHTKGSAFRERKRLEAEAAGGTAAAAPAFVSEADETRPHLTASLRGAALLDAVRAEAKAEHTAAASRLAKWEHLLEQLQVISDPEASAVDIETVRSTAAEEVARAEGALAKELRARISAEEKLALAQADKEEAEAAIVEFDAEKAEQLETARIAVETAQAERAAAVEQAEQAKTKAAEDIAAAAEENRTAMDAVRAEAEAAVSAVAEEMAALRAQTAQAVAAAVAEAEQAKAKAIEDIAAAAEANRLAIEAVRTEAAAAVKASTEAAAAQVKAAEDAAAAKVAAATEAARLAQEQAAAAVERAELDADAKVSAARSAQVRAETEAARAEAAAAAVTAAAETARAAHAAELDRLQAAAEDRIRAIGDTAQANLTRAERAEADADRQRTEADRLRAELEQLRAEPKTGK
;
A
#
# COMPACT_ATOMS: atom_id res chain seq x y z
N MET A 1 10.72 31.92 -28.67
CA MET A 1 10.18 32.14 -30.03
C MET A 1 10.72 31.07 -30.96
N LYS A 2 9.97 29.98 -31.17
CA LYS A 2 10.11 28.98 -32.24
C LYS A 2 8.77 28.23 -32.39
N THR A 3 7.95 28.80 -33.28
CA THR A 3 6.97 28.25 -34.24
C THR A 3 6.05 27.06 -33.91
N ASP A 4 4.77 27.40 -33.82
CA ASP A 4 3.56 26.58 -34.03
C ASP A 4 3.52 25.91 -35.42
N THR A 5 3.98 24.67 -35.52
CA THR A 5 3.86 23.87 -36.76
C THR A 5 3.32 22.45 -36.54
N GLY A 6 2.89 22.10 -35.32
CA GLY A 6 2.40 20.75 -34.98
C GLY A 6 0.88 20.55 -35.07
N ILE A 7 0.08 21.61 -35.15
CA ILE A 7 -1.39 21.52 -35.02
C ILE A 7 -2.09 21.31 -36.37
N ILE A 8 -1.42 21.56 -37.50
CA ILE A 8 -2.04 21.45 -38.84
C ILE A 8 -1.97 20.02 -39.40
N GLU A 9 -0.96 19.23 -39.03
CA GLU A 9 -0.84 17.84 -39.52
C GLU A 9 -1.80 16.87 -38.83
N TYR A 10 -2.18 17.11 -37.56
CA TYR A 10 -3.16 16.26 -36.85
C TYR A 10 -4.59 16.41 -37.37
N ARG A 11 -4.92 17.55 -38.00
CA ARG A 11 -6.27 17.80 -38.55
C ARG A 11 -6.47 17.23 -39.95
N ARG A 12 -5.38 16.92 -40.67
CA ARG A 12 -5.45 16.32 -42.02
C ARG A 12 -5.56 14.79 -41.97
N SER A 13 -5.02 14.14 -40.93
CA SER A 13 -5.19 12.68 -40.74
C SER A 13 -6.60 12.29 -40.28
N LEU A 14 -7.30 13.17 -39.55
CA LEU A 14 -8.68 12.92 -39.11
C LEU A 14 -9.74 13.08 -40.21
N ILE A 15 -9.43 13.77 -41.31
CA ILE A 15 -10.39 13.98 -42.41
C ILE A 15 -10.32 12.83 -43.43
N VAL A 16 -9.17 12.17 -43.58
CA VAL A 16 -9.02 11.02 -44.50
C VAL A 16 -9.59 9.73 -43.91
N ALA A 17 -9.55 9.55 -42.58
CA ALA A 17 -10.12 8.38 -41.92
C ALA A 17 -11.67 8.38 -41.83
N ASN A 18 -12.32 9.52 -42.12
CA ASN A 18 -13.78 9.65 -42.03
C ASN A 18 -14.50 9.55 -43.38
N SER A 19 -13.77 9.49 -44.50
CA SER A 19 -14.37 9.31 -45.84
C SER A 19 -14.46 7.85 -46.28
N GLU A 20 -13.71 6.92 -45.65
CA GLU A 20 -13.75 5.49 -45.98
C GLU A 20 -14.90 4.75 -45.26
N ASN A 21 -15.35 5.23 -44.09
CA ASN A 21 -16.50 4.66 -43.36
C ASN A 21 -17.88 5.14 -43.87
N ALA A 22 -17.93 6.13 -44.76
CA ALA A 22 -19.19 6.68 -45.28
C ALA A 22 -19.72 5.95 -46.53
N ALA A 23 -18.92 5.07 -47.14
CA ALA A 23 -19.30 4.33 -48.34
C ALA A 23 -19.97 2.97 -48.04
N GLU A 24 -19.73 2.37 -46.87
CA GLU A 24 -20.34 1.08 -46.47
C GLU A 24 -21.72 1.24 -45.79
N ALA A 25 -22.07 2.44 -45.30
CA ALA A 25 -23.35 2.71 -44.66
C ALA A 25 -24.52 3.00 -45.65
N ALA A 26 -24.26 3.10 -46.96
CA ALA A 26 -25.26 3.48 -47.95
C ALA A 26 -25.88 2.30 -48.73
N VAL A 27 -25.46 1.05 -48.46
CA VAL A 27 -25.93 -0.15 -49.18
C VAL A 27 -26.98 -0.94 -48.38
N ASP A 28 -27.11 -0.75 -47.06
CA ASP A 28 -28.03 -1.51 -46.20
C ASP A 28 -29.42 -0.88 -45.95
N GLU A 29 -29.69 0.33 -46.48
CA GLU A 29 -30.95 1.05 -46.25
C GLU A 29 -31.99 0.89 -47.39
N ALA A 30 -31.74 -0.01 -48.35
CA ALA A 30 -32.64 -0.25 -49.50
C ALA A 30 -33.55 -1.50 -49.37
N GLU A 31 -33.44 -2.30 -48.30
CA GLU A 31 -34.21 -3.56 -48.14
C GLU A 31 -35.29 -3.56 -47.05
N ARG A 32 -35.61 -2.42 -46.39
CA ARG A 32 -36.76 -2.34 -45.47
C ARG A 32 -38.04 -1.91 -46.18
N VAL A 33 -38.78 -2.86 -46.72
CA VAL A 33 -40.21 -2.73 -47.05
C VAL A 33 -40.99 -3.86 -46.36
N ASP A 34 -42.13 -3.48 -45.75
CA ASP A 34 -43.20 -4.32 -45.17
C ASP A 34 -43.04 -4.90 -43.76
N GLU A 35 -42.96 -4.03 -42.73
CA GLU A 35 -43.39 -4.41 -41.38
C GLU A 35 -44.64 -3.61 -40.96
N LEU A 36 -45.77 -4.32 -40.85
CA LEU A 36 -47.01 -3.82 -40.23
C LEU A 36 -46.81 -3.72 -38.70
N PRO A 37 -47.43 -2.74 -38.02
CA PRO A 37 -47.29 -2.57 -36.57
C PRO A 37 -47.77 -3.81 -35.80
N GLU A 38 -47.04 -4.16 -34.74
CA GLU A 38 -47.29 -5.31 -33.89
C GLU A 38 -48.75 -5.36 -33.40
N GLY A 39 -49.42 -6.51 -33.63
CA GLY A 39 -50.77 -6.79 -33.14
C GLY A 39 -51.92 -6.59 -34.13
N ALA A 40 -51.63 -6.28 -35.39
CA ALA A 40 -52.63 -6.11 -36.44
C ALA A 40 -52.68 -7.32 -37.39
N GLU A 41 -53.84 -7.99 -37.48
CA GLU A 41 -54.05 -9.07 -38.46
C GLU A 41 -54.85 -8.54 -39.65
N ARG A 42 -54.28 -8.68 -40.86
CA ARG A 42 -54.95 -8.34 -42.12
C ARG A 42 -55.92 -9.48 -42.45
N THR A 43 -57.22 -9.23 -42.33
CA THR A 43 -58.23 -10.24 -42.69
C THR A 43 -58.25 -10.45 -44.21
N SER A 44 -58.80 -11.57 -44.69
CA SER A 44 -58.87 -11.95 -46.12
C SER A 44 -59.61 -10.94 -47.04
N TRP A 45 -60.03 -9.80 -46.49
CA TRP A 45 -60.76 -8.72 -47.15
C TRP A 45 -60.07 -7.34 -47.00
N GLY A 46 -58.82 -7.30 -46.53
CA GLY A 46 -58.01 -6.07 -46.51
C GLY A 46 -58.25 -5.12 -45.33
N GLU A 47 -59.16 -5.45 -44.42
CA GLU A 47 -59.40 -4.67 -43.19
C GLU A 47 -58.39 -5.06 -42.09
N VAL A 48 -57.70 -4.06 -41.53
CA VAL A 48 -56.75 -4.19 -40.42
C VAL A 48 -57.52 -4.19 -39.11
N LYS A 49 -57.57 -5.33 -38.39
CA LYS A 49 -58.21 -5.42 -37.07
C LYS A 49 -57.19 -5.76 -35.99
N HIS A 50 -57.26 -5.06 -34.86
CA HIS A 50 -56.40 -5.28 -33.70
C HIS A 50 -56.80 -6.56 -32.95
N ARG A 51 -55.81 -7.34 -32.48
CA ARG A 51 -56.05 -8.52 -31.62
C ARG A 51 -56.91 -8.12 -30.41
N GLY A 52 -58.02 -8.84 -30.21
CA GLY A 52 -58.95 -8.62 -29.09
C GLY A 52 -60.29 -7.98 -29.44
N GLN A 53 -60.61 -7.71 -30.72
CA GLN A 53 -61.93 -7.24 -31.14
C GLN A 53 -62.85 -8.38 -31.59
N CYS A 54 -64.16 -8.21 -31.38
CA CYS A 54 -65.20 -9.17 -31.76
C CYS A 54 -65.19 -9.47 -33.26
N ARG A 55 -65.16 -10.75 -33.64
CA ARG A 55 -65.15 -11.20 -35.05
C ARG A 55 -66.54 -11.17 -35.73
N PHE A 56 -67.55 -10.60 -35.09
CA PHE A 56 -68.87 -10.40 -35.69
C PHE A 56 -68.79 -9.25 -36.72
N PRO A 57 -69.42 -9.35 -37.92
CA PRO A 57 -69.43 -8.26 -38.90
C PRO A 57 -69.86 -6.95 -38.24
N TRP A 58 -69.26 -5.80 -38.61
CA TRP A 58 -69.57 -4.45 -38.10
C TRP A 58 -69.46 -4.21 -36.56
N CYS A 59 -69.16 -5.22 -35.75
CA CYS A 59 -68.94 -5.05 -34.31
C CYS A 59 -67.50 -4.57 -34.02
N ARG A 60 -67.35 -3.53 -33.18
CA ARG A 60 -66.06 -3.00 -32.71
C ARG A 60 -65.79 -3.25 -31.22
N ASN A 61 -66.69 -3.97 -30.54
CA ASN A 61 -66.52 -4.28 -29.12
C ASN A 61 -65.36 -5.26 -28.90
N PRO A 62 -64.66 -5.18 -27.76
CA PRO A 62 -63.67 -6.18 -27.41
C PRO A 62 -64.33 -7.57 -27.31
N ALA A 63 -63.64 -8.59 -27.79
CA ALA A 63 -64.06 -9.97 -27.61
C ALA A 63 -63.87 -10.37 -26.13
N GLU A 64 -64.71 -11.25 -25.62
CA GLU A 64 -64.73 -11.58 -24.21
C GLU A 64 -63.41 -12.25 -23.79
N ALA A 65 -62.93 -11.96 -22.57
CA ALA A 65 -61.73 -12.60 -22.05
C ALA A 65 -62.03 -14.09 -21.83
N GLY A 66 -61.34 -14.97 -22.57
CA GLY A 66 -61.53 -16.42 -22.43
C GLY A 66 -61.18 -16.90 -21.02
N GLU A 67 -61.84 -17.96 -20.55
CA GLU A 67 -61.48 -18.62 -19.28
C GLU A 67 -60.00 -19.00 -19.26
N ALA A 68 -59.33 -18.71 -18.14
CA ALA A 68 -57.88 -18.68 -17.98
C ALA A 68 -57.13 -20.02 -18.24
N SER A 69 -57.84 -21.11 -18.54
CA SER A 69 -57.27 -22.45 -18.69
C SER A 69 -57.06 -22.92 -20.14
N THR A 70 -57.51 -22.19 -21.16
CA THR A 70 -57.43 -22.63 -22.57
C THR A 70 -56.72 -21.67 -23.51
N GLY A 71 -55.86 -20.78 -23.02
CA GLY A 71 -54.80 -20.06 -23.76
C GLY A 71 -55.18 -19.27 -25.03
N ARG A 72 -56.47 -19.25 -25.42
CA ARG A 72 -56.95 -18.67 -26.67
C ARG A 72 -58.14 -17.76 -26.34
N PRO A 73 -58.04 -16.44 -26.58
CA PRO A 73 -59.12 -15.50 -26.25
C PRO A 73 -60.39 -15.85 -27.03
N ALA A 74 -61.56 -15.64 -26.42
CA ALA A 74 -62.83 -15.87 -27.10
C ALA A 74 -62.91 -14.94 -28.32
N GLY A 75 -63.37 -15.46 -29.46
CA GLY A 75 -63.35 -14.72 -30.72
C GLY A 75 -64.50 -13.71 -30.88
N PHE A 76 -65.48 -13.71 -29.97
CA PHE A 76 -66.68 -12.89 -30.04
C PHE A 76 -67.02 -12.31 -28.66
N CYS A 77 -67.93 -11.33 -28.61
CA CYS A 77 -68.18 -10.55 -27.39
C CYS A 77 -69.43 -10.98 -26.61
N ASP A 78 -70.26 -11.88 -27.15
CA ASP A 78 -71.52 -12.38 -26.57
C ASP A 78 -72.54 -11.33 -26.06
N LEU A 79 -72.25 -10.03 -26.21
CA LEU A 79 -73.16 -8.92 -25.92
C LEU A 79 -74.33 -8.88 -26.90
N GLU A 80 -75.53 -8.66 -26.36
CA GLU A 80 -76.74 -8.33 -27.11
C GLU A 80 -76.81 -6.80 -27.28
N VAL A 81 -76.78 -6.32 -28.52
CA VAL A 81 -76.75 -4.87 -28.82
C VAL A 81 -78.03 -4.51 -29.59
N GLU A 82 -78.78 -3.52 -29.08
CA GLU A 82 -79.98 -2.96 -29.73
C GLU A 82 -81.07 -4.00 -30.08
N GLY A 83 -81.35 -4.95 -29.18
CA GLY A 83 -82.43 -5.94 -29.37
C GLY A 83 -82.14 -7.01 -30.43
N LYS A 84 -80.86 -7.18 -30.82
CA LYS A 84 -80.40 -8.22 -31.75
C LYS A 84 -79.51 -9.24 -31.03
N ARG A 85 -79.75 -10.52 -31.33
CA ARG A 85 -79.12 -11.73 -30.74
C ARG A 85 -77.61 -11.59 -30.47
N ALA A 86 -77.17 -12.16 -29.34
CA ALA A 86 -75.78 -12.24 -28.90
C ALA A 86 -74.78 -12.59 -30.02
N HIS A 87 -73.65 -11.88 -30.04
CA HIS A 87 -72.55 -12.07 -30.99
C HIS A 87 -71.77 -13.34 -30.66
N THR A 88 -72.20 -14.46 -31.25
CA THR A 88 -71.60 -15.79 -31.12
C THR A 88 -71.07 -16.26 -32.48
N LYS A 89 -70.29 -17.35 -32.51
CA LYS A 89 -69.83 -17.98 -33.77
C LYS A 89 -71.00 -18.32 -34.71
N GLY A 90 -72.13 -18.77 -34.16
CA GLY A 90 -73.31 -19.17 -34.92
C GLY A 90 -74.15 -18.01 -35.45
N SER A 91 -74.23 -16.88 -34.74
CA SER A 91 -74.87 -15.67 -35.29
C SER A 91 -73.98 -15.00 -36.34
N ALA A 92 -72.66 -14.97 -36.14
CA ALA A 92 -71.71 -14.42 -37.11
C ALA A 92 -71.69 -15.18 -38.45
N PHE A 93 -71.81 -16.51 -38.43
CA PHE A 93 -71.90 -17.30 -39.67
C PHE A 93 -73.18 -17.01 -40.46
N ARG A 94 -74.34 -16.91 -39.77
CA ARG A 94 -75.61 -16.58 -40.41
C ARG A 94 -75.62 -15.17 -41.00
N GLU A 95 -75.03 -14.22 -40.29
CA GLU A 95 -74.93 -12.84 -40.78
C GLU A 95 -73.96 -12.73 -41.96
N ARG A 96 -72.82 -13.44 -41.94
CA ARG A 96 -71.94 -13.53 -43.12
C ARG A 96 -72.65 -14.17 -44.32
N LYS A 97 -73.44 -15.22 -44.10
CA LYS A 97 -74.23 -15.84 -45.19
C LYS A 97 -75.33 -14.92 -45.71
N ARG A 98 -75.95 -14.09 -44.84
CA ARG A 98 -76.90 -13.04 -45.26
C ARG A 98 -76.20 -11.98 -46.12
N LEU A 99 -75.04 -11.49 -45.70
CA LEU A 99 -74.26 -10.49 -46.44
C LEU A 99 -73.68 -11.05 -47.75
N GLU A 100 -73.23 -12.31 -47.78
CA GLU A 100 -72.82 -13.00 -49.01
C GLU A 100 -73.99 -13.17 -49.98
N ALA A 101 -75.19 -13.48 -49.48
CA ALA A 101 -76.40 -13.56 -50.30
C ALA A 101 -76.84 -12.18 -50.84
N GLU A 102 -76.73 -11.12 -50.04
CA GLU A 102 -76.98 -9.74 -50.46
C GLU A 102 -75.93 -9.25 -51.47
N ALA A 103 -74.66 -9.60 -51.29
CA ALA A 103 -73.55 -9.24 -52.19
C ALA A 103 -73.57 -10.02 -53.52
N ALA A 104 -74.10 -11.25 -53.54
CA ALA A 104 -74.29 -12.04 -54.75
C ALA A 104 -75.52 -11.62 -55.59
N GLY A 105 -76.16 -10.48 -55.26
CA GLY A 105 -77.35 -9.99 -55.95
C GLY A 105 -78.60 -10.83 -55.70
N GLY A 106 -78.58 -11.71 -54.70
CA GLY A 106 -79.71 -12.53 -54.30
C GLY A 106 -80.75 -11.70 -53.56
N THR A 107 -81.81 -11.31 -54.25
CA THR A 107 -83.08 -10.92 -53.60
C THR A 107 -83.44 -11.98 -52.57
N ALA A 108 -83.91 -11.55 -51.39
CA ALA A 108 -84.24 -12.34 -50.20
C ALA A 108 -85.31 -13.45 -50.40
N ALA A 109 -85.04 -14.40 -51.29
CA ALA A 109 -85.92 -15.49 -51.69
C ALA A 109 -85.10 -16.78 -51.93
N ALA A 110 -84.27 -17.15 -50.95
CA ALA A 110 -83.70 -18.50 -50.82
C ALA A 110 -83.43 -18.83 -49.35
N ALA A 111 -84.39 -18.49 -48.49
CA ALA A 111 -84.59 -19.20 -47.23
C ALA A 111 -85.30 -20.54 -47.56
N PRO A 112 -85.05 -21.64 -46.83
CA PRO A 112 -85.86 -22.84 -46.99
C PRO A 112 -87.33 -22.43 -46.85
N ALA A 113 -88.12 -22.81 -47.86
CA ALA A 113 -89.52 -22.44 -47.99
C ALA A 113 -90.22 -22.61 -46.63
N PHE A 114 -90.58 -21.48 -46.03
CA PHE A 114 -91.65 -21.44 -45.04
C PHE A 114 -92.86 -22.00 -45.78
N VAL A 115 -93.23 -23.23 -45.45
CA VAL A 115 -94.50 -23.82 -45.84
C VAL A 115 -95.54 -22.85 -45.31
N SER A 116 -96.16 -22.07 -46.21
CA SER A 116 -97.34 -21.33 -45.84
C SER A 116 -98.41 -22.36 -45.48
N GLU A 117 -99.11 -22.14 -44.36
CA GLU A 117 -100.20 -22.98 -43.84
C GLU A 117 -101.35 -23.21 -44.86
N ALA A 118 -101.27 -22.58 -46.05
CA ALA A 118 -102.20 -22.75 -47.16
C ALA A 118 -101.80 -23.84 -48.18
N ASP A 119 -100.59 -24.41 -48.11
CA ASP A 119 -100.11 -25.44 -49.06
C ASP A 119 -100.12 -26.89 -48.50
N GLU A 120 -100.56 -27.10 -47.26
CA GLU A 120 -100.71 -28.44 -46.66
C GLU A 120 -101.92 -29.24 -47.20
N THR A 121 -102.72 -28.67 -48.11
CA THR A 121 -103.92 -29.32 -48.65
C THR A 121 -103.77 -29.86 -50.08
N ARG A 122 -102.54 -29.91 -50.62
CA ARG A 122 -102.26 -30.50 -51.95
C ARG A 122 -101.47 -31.83 -51.84
N PRO A 123 -102.14 -32.99 -51.76
CA PRO A 123 -101.49 -34.30 -51.56
C PRO A 123 -100.51 -34.76 -52.66
N HIS A 124 -100.49 -34.09 -53.82
CA HIS A 124 -99.56 -34.42 -54.91
C HIS A 124 -98.15 -33.82 -54.71
N LEU A 125 -98.02 -32.67 -54.05
CA LEU A 125 -96.71 -32.03 -53.84
C LEU A 125 -95.90 -32.74 -52.75
N THR A 126 -96.56 -33.24 -51.70
CA THR A 126 -95.90 -34.02 -50.63
C THR A 126 -95.39 -35.39 -51.13
N ALA A 127 -96.09 -36.01 -52.08
CA ALA A 127 -95.65 -37.24 -52.72
C ALA A 127 -94.41 -37.04 -53.62
N SER A 128 -94.38 -35.96 -54.42
CA SER A 128 -93.23 -35.63 -55.27
C SER A 128 -91.98 -35.26 -54.45
N LEU A 129 -92.13 -34.51 -53.35
CA LEU A 129 -91.01 -34.19 -52.46
C LEU A 129 -90.46 -35.42 -51.74
N ARG A 130 -91.32 -36.36 -51.31
CA ARG A 130 -90.87 -37.66 -50.77
C ARG A 130 -90.16 -38.52 -51.82
N GLY A 131 -90.64 -38.52 -53.06
CA GLY A 131 -90.00 -39.25 -54.16
C GLY A 131 -88.61 -38.72 -54.50
N ALA A 132 -88.45 -37.39 -54.53
CA ALA A 132 -87.15 -36.75 -54.73
C ALA A 132 -86.18 -37.07 -53.58
N ALA A 133 -86.64 -36.99 -52.32
CA ALA A 133 -85.83 -37.32 -51.16
C ALA A 133 -85.35 -38.79 -51.15
N LEU A 134 -86.20 -39.73 -51.58
CA LEU A 134 -85.83 -41.14 -51.71
C LEU A 134 -84.79 -41.38 -52.81
N LEU A 135 -84.92 -40.72 -53.96
CA LEU A 135 -83.92 -40.81 -55.04
C LEU A 135 -82.56 -40.25 -54.62
N ASP A 136 -82.54 -39.15 -53.87
CA ASP A 136 -81.30 -38.58 -53.36
C ASP A 136 -80.66 -39.47 -52.29
N ALA A 137 -81.46 -40.12 -51.43
CA ALA A 137 -80.96 -41.11 -50.49
C ALA A 137 -80.32 -42.32 -51.21
N VAL A 138 -80.97 -42.86 -52.25
CA VAL A 138 -80.43 -43.97 -53.05
C VAL A 138 -79.14 -43.57 -53.77
N ARG A 139 -79.04 -42.34 -54.30
CA ARG A 139 -77.81 -41.83 -54.92
C ARG A 139 -76.67 -41.67 -53.91
N ALA A 140 -76.97 -41.22 -52.69
CA ALA A 140 -75.99 -41.09 -51.63
C ALA A 140 -75.45 -42.46 -51.21
N GLU A 141 -76.32 -43.46 -51.05
CA GLU A 141 -75.95 -44.85 -50.74
C GLU A 141 -75.05 -45.45 -51.84
N ALA A 142 -75.42 -45.29 -53.12
CA ALA A 142 -74.64 -45.78 -54.25
C ALA A 142 -73.25 -45.14 -54.33
N LYS A 143 -73.13 -43.85 -54.00
CA LYS A 143 -71.83 -43.16 -53.93
C LYS A 143 -70.97 -43.68 -52.78
N ALA A 144 -71.58 -43.93 -51.62
CA ALA A 144 -70.88 -44.50 -50.46
C ALA A 144 -70.33 -45.90 -50.78
N GLU A 145 -71.15 -46.77 -51.37
CA GLU A 145 -70.76 -48.09 -51.89
C GLU A 145 -69.56 -48.00 -52.86
N HIS A 146 -69.62 -47.10 -53.85
CA HIS A 146 -68.54 -46.91 -54.81
C HIS A 146 -67.23 -46.45 -54.13
N THR A 147 -67.30 -45.53 -53.16
CA THR A 147 -66.11 -45.11 -52.40
C THR A 147 -65.55 -46.23 -51.51
N ALA A 148 -66.43 -47.06 -50.92
CA ALA A 148 -66.02 -48.22 -50.15
C ALA A 148 -65.40 -49.32 -51.03
N ALA A 149 -65.85 -49.47 -52.28
CA ALA A 149 -65.24 -50.36 -53.25
C ALA A 149 -63.86 -49.87 -53.69
N ALA A 150 -63.72 -48.58 -54.01
CA ALA A 150 -62.45 -47.97 -54.40
C ALA A 150 -61.38 -48.07 -53.31
N SER A 151 -61.75 -47.81 -52.04
CA SER A 151 -60.81 -47.95 -50.91
C SER A 151 -60.38 -49.40 -50.66
N ARG A 152 -61.25 -50.39 -50.93
CA ARG A 152 -60.88 -51.81 -50.87
C ARG A 152 -59.90 -52.17 -51.99
N LEU A 153 -60.11 -51.68 -53.21
CA LEU A 153 -59.19 -51.92 -54.33
C LEU A 153 -57.81 -51.34 -54.07
N ALA A 154 -57.72 -50.10 -53.58
CA ALA A 154 -56.43 -49.49 -53.22
C ALA A 154 -55.67 -50.29 -52.14
N LYS A 155 -56.39 -50.86 -51.16
CA LYS A 155 -55.77 -51.74 -50.17
C LYS A 155 -55.27 -53.05 -50.78
N TRP A 156 -56.02 -53.63 -51.72
CA TRP A 156 -55.60 -54.84 -52.42
C TRP A 156 -54.39 -54.60 -53.32
N GLU A 157 -54.34 -53.48 -54.02
CA GLU A 157 -53.18 -53.06 -54.82
C GLU A 157 -51.94 -52.91 -53.93
N HIS A 158 -52.04 -52.23 -52.79
CA HIS A 158 -50.93 -52.11 -51.84
C HIS A 158 -50.46 -53.46 -51.29
N LEU A 159 -51.38 -54.36 -50.94
CA LEU A 159 -51.04 -55.71 -50.49
C LEU A 159 -50.39 -56.55 -51.60
N LEU A 160 -50.80 -56.36 -52.85
CA LEU A 160 -50.18 -57.01 -54.01
C LEU A 160 -48.78 -56.46 -54.28
N GLU A 161 -48.55 -55.16 -54.14
CA GLU A 161 -47.21 -54.55 -54.21
C GLU A 161 -46.30 -55.10 -53.11
N GLN A 162 -46.78 -55.17 -51.86
CA GLN A 162 -46.01 -55.77 -50.76
C GLN A 162 -45.71 -57.25 -51.01
N LEU A 163 -46.68 -58.00 -51.54
CA LEU A 163 -46.47 -59.41 -51.91
C LEU A 163 -45.46 -59.53 -53.06
N GLN A 164 -45.47 -58.65 -54.05
CA GLN A 164 -44.51 -58.63 -55.16
C GLN A 164 -43.09 -58.35 -54.66
N VAL A 165 -42.92 -57.39 -53.75
CA VAL A 165 -41.61 -57.10 -53.13
C VAL A 165 -41.11 -58.29 -52.31
N ILE A 166 -41.98 -58.95 -51.55
CA ILE A 166 -41.62 -60.13 -50.74
C ILE A 166 -41.37 -61.38 -51.61
N SER A 167 -42.01 -61.49 -52.77
CA SER A 167 -41.85 -62.62 -53.70
C SER A 167 -40.73 -62.43 -54.71
N ASP A 168 -40.04 -61.28 -54.70
CA ASP A 168 -38.79 -61.05 -55.42
C ASP A 168 -37.59 -61.38 -54.52
N PRO A 169 -36.92 -62.53 -54.74
CA PRO A 169 -35.77 -62.95 -53.94
C PRO A 169 -34.54 -62.07 -54.14
N GLU A 170 -34.42 -61.36 -55.28
CA GLU A 170 -33.30 -60.45 -55.54
C GLU A 170 -33.49 -59.13 -54.79
N ALA A 171 -34.70 -58.57 -54.80
CA ALA A 171 -35.03 -57.38 -53.99
C ALA A 171 -34.85 -57.64 -52.49
N SER A 172 -35.32 -58.80 -52.01
CA SER A 172 -35.14 -59.20 -50.60
C SER A 172 -33.67 -59.41 -50.21
N ALA A 173 -32.81 -59.89 -51.12
CA ALA A 173 -31.38 -60.04 -50.86
C ALA A 173 -30.68 -58.67 -50.72
N VAL A 174 -31.04 -57.69 -51.55
CA VAL A 174 -30.52 -56.31 -51.48
C VAL A 174 -30.98 -55.62 -50.19
N ASP A 175 -32.24 -55.81 -49.78
CA ASP A 175 -32.75 -55.27 -48.52
C ASP A 175 -32.04 -55.88 -47.30
N ILE A 176 -31.79 -57.20 -47.32
CA ILE A 176 -31.04 -57.88 -46.25
C ILE A 176 -29.59 -57.38 -46.19
N GLU A 177 -28.93 -57.19 -47.33
CA GLU A 177 -27.57 -56.64 -47.38
C GLU A 177 -27.53 -55.19 -46.87
N THR A 178 -28.52 -54.37 -47.25
CA THR A 178 -28.66 -52.98 -46.79
C THR A 178 -28.94 -52.90 -45.29
N VAL A 179 -29.79 -53.77 -44.75
CA VAL A 179 -30.04 -53.85 -43.30
C VAL A 179 -28.78 -54.33 -42.57
N ARG A 180 -28.04 -55.30 -43.14
CA ARG A 180 -26.77 -55.77 -42.56
C ARG A 180 -25.70 -54.69 -42.58
N SER A 181 -25.58 -53.92 -43.66
CA SER A 181 -24.62 -52.81 -43.74
C SER A 181 -24.99 -51.70 -42.77
N THR A 182 -26.27 -51.33 -42.69
CA THR A 182 -26.77 -50.31 -41.74
C THR A 182 -26.56 -50.76 -40.29
N ALA A 183 -26.87 -52.02 -39.98
CA ALA A 183 -26.63 -52.58 -38.65
C ALA A 183 -25.13 -52.64 -38.31
N ALA A 184 -24.26 -52.99 -39.26
CA ALA A 184 -22.81 -52.95 -39.07
C ALA A 184 -22.29 -51.53 -38.83
N GLU A 185 -22.82 -50.53 -39.54
CA GLU A 185 -22.50 -49.12 -39.32
C GLU A 185 -22.99 -48.61 -37.96
N GLU A 186 -24.19 -49.01 -37.53
CA GLU A 186 -24.73 -48.66 -36.21
C GLU A 186 -23.92 -49.29 -35.08
N VAL A 187 -23.51 -50.56 -35.21
CA VAL A 187 -22.62 -51.23 -34.26
C VAL A 187 -21.26 -50.54 -34.22
N ALA A 188 -20.65 -50.26 -35.38
CA ALA A 188 -19.37 -49.55 -35.44
C ALA A 188 -19.45 -48.14 -34.83
N ARG A 189 -20.58 -47.44 -35.02
CA ARG A 189 -20.84 -46.12 -34.40
C ARG A 189 -21.01 -46.24 -32.88
N ALA A 190 -21.73 -47.25 -32.41
CA ALA A 190 -21.93 -47.51 -30.98
C ALA A 190 -20.61 -47.92 -30.29
N GLU A 191 -19.81 -48.80 -30.91
CA GLU A 191 -18.48 -49.18 -30.43
C GLU A 191 -17.52 -47.99 -30.43
N GLY A 192 -17.57 -47.15 -31.48
CA GLY A 192 -16.80 -45.91 -31.55
C GLY A 192 -17.19 -44.90 -30.47
N ALA A 193 -18.48 -44.79 -30.15
CA ALA A 193 -18.98 -43.95 -29.05
C ALA A 193 -18.54 -44.51 -27.68
N LEU A 194 -18.65 -45.82 -27.47
CA LEU A 194 -18.20 -46.48 -26.24
C LEU A 194 -16.69 -46.33 -26.04
N ALA A 195 -15.89 -46.49 -27.10
CA ALA A 195 -14.44 -46.31 -27.02
C ALA A 195 -14.04 -44.86 -26.69
N LYS A 196 -14.79 -43.87 -27.21
CA LYS A 196 -14.60 -42.46 -26.85
C LYS A 196 -14.96 -42.21 -25.38
N GLU A 197 -16.06 -42.76 -24.91
CA GLU A 197 -16.49 -42.63 -23.51
C GLU A 197 -15.49 -43.27 -22.54
N LEU A 198 -14.99 -44.47 -22.86
CA LEU A 198 -13.97 -45.13 -22.04
C LEU A 198 -12.67 -44.32 -22.00
N ARG A 199 -12.23 -43.75 -23.14
CA ARG A 199 -11.05 -42.85 -23.16
C ARG A 199 -11.30 -41.57 -22.37
N ALA A 200 -12.49 -40.97 -22.50
CA ALA A 200 -12.85 -39.78 -21.74
C ALA A 200 -12.83 -40.08 -20.24
N ARG A 201 -13.39 -41.22 -19.82
CA ARG A 201 -13.38 -41.68 -18.43
C ARG A 201 -11.97 -41.93 -17.91
N ILE A 202 -11.13 -42.66 -18.65
CA ILE A 202 -9.72 -42.89 -18.27
C ILE A 202 -8.99 -41.55 -18.13
N SER A 203 -9.16 -40.64 -19.08
CA SER A 203 -8.51 -39.31 -19.00
C SER A 203 -9.03 -38.45 -17.84
N ALA A 204 -10.30 -38.64 -17.44
CA ALA A 204 -10.88 -37.94 -16.29
C ALA A 204 -10.37 -38.54 -14.97
N GLU A 205 -10.26 -39.87 -14.88
CA GLU A 205 -9.67 -40.58 -13.75
C GLU A 205 -8.18 -40.21 -13.59
N GLU A 206 -7.41 -40.14 -14.68
CA GLU A 206 -6.01 -39.67 -14.68
C GLU A 206 -5.87 -38.23 -14.20
N LYS A 207 -6.72 -37.32 -14.69
CA LYS A 207 -6.73 -35.92 -14.23
C LYS A 207 -7.08 -35.80 -12.76
N LEU A 208 -8.02 -36.61 -12.27
CA LEU A 208 -8.39 -36.63 -10.86
C LEU A 208 -7.26 -37.17 -10.00
N ALA A 209 -6.56 -38.23 -10.45
CA ALA A 209 -5.39 -38.76 -9.76
C ALA A 209 -4.23 -37.75 -9.71
N LEU A 210 -3.97 -37.03 -10.81
CA LEU A 210 -2.97 -35.95 -10.84
C LEU A 210 -3.36 -34.81 -9.90
N ALA A 211 -4.62 -34.36 -9.92
CA ALA A 211 -5.08 -33.31 -9.01
C ALA A 211 -5.02 -33.72 -7.53
N GLN A 212 -5.23 -35.01 -7.22
CA GLN A 212 -5.04 -35.55 -5.88
C GLN A 212 -3.56 -35.57 -5.48
N ALA A 213 -2.67 -36.00 -6.37
CA ALA A 213 -1.22 -35.97 -6.13
C ALA A 213 -0.71 -34.53 -5.90
N ASP A 214 -1.11 -33.58 -6.75
CA ASP A 214 -0.76 -32.16 -6.60
C ASP A 214 -1.27 -31.59 -5.27
N LYS A 215 -2.47 -32.00 -4.84
CA LYS A 215 -3.04 -31.61 -3.55
C LYS A 215 -2.22 -32.18 -2.39
N GLU A 216 -1.88 -33.47 -2.43
CA GLU A 216 -1.08 -34.13 -1.40
C GLU A 216 0.34 -33.53 -1.31
N GLU A 217 0.97 -33.20 -2.45
CA GLU A 217 2.26 -32.50 -2.48
C GLU A 217 2.15 -31.09 -1.90
N ALA A 218 1.10 -30.33 -2.22
CA ALA A 218 0.86 -29.02 -1.64
C ALA A 218 0.61 -29.09 -0.13
N GLU A 219 -0.15 -30.07 0.36
CA GLU A 219 -0.37 -30.29 1.79
C GLU A 219 0.92 -30.69 2.50
N ALA A 220 1.75 -31.54 1.89
CA ALA A 220 3.07 -31.89 2.43
C ALA A 220 4.01 -30.68 2.52
N ALA A 221 4.03 -29.83 1.49
CA ALA A 221 4.84 -28.60 1.48
C ALA A 221 4.38 -27.59 2.54
N ILE A 222 3.07 -27.50 2.82
CA ILE A 222 2.54 -26.67 3.92
C ILE A 222 3.01 -27.20 5.27
N VAL A 223 2.95 -28.51 5.49
CA VAL A 223 3.41 -29.14 6.74
C VAL A 223 4.91 -28.92 6.96
N GLU A 224 5.72 -29.06 5.91
CA GLU A 224 7.17 -28.80 5.97
C GLU A 224 7.45 -27.32 6.29
N PHE A 225 6.77 -26.39 5.61
CA PHE A 225 6.89 -24.96 5.88
C PHE A 225 6.48 -24.60 7.33
N ASP A 226 5.40 -25.18 7.85
CA ASP A 226 4.98 -24.95 9.23
C ASP A 226 5.97 -25.54 10.25
N ALA A 227 6.59 -26.67 9.94
CA ALA A 227 7.64 -27.27 10.76
C ALA A 227 8.92 -26.39 10.79
N GLU A 228 9.39 -25.93 9.62
CA GLU A 228 10.53 -25.01 9.51
C GLU A 228 10.25 -23.70 10.25
N LYS A 229 9.04 -23.15 10.10
CA LYS A 229 8.63 -21.94 10.80
C LYS A 229 8.58 -22.14 12.31
N ALA A 230 8.12 -23.30 12.80
CA ALA A 230 8.13 -23.62 14.22
C ALA A 230 9.56 -23.72 14.77
N GLU A 231 10.48 -24.35 14.03
CA GLU A 231 11.91 -24.42 14.40
C GLU A 231 12.56 -23.03 14.42
N GLN A 232 12.27 -22.17 13.44
CA GLN A 232 12.74 -20.79 13.40
C GLN A 232 12.23 -19.97 14.59
N LEU A 233 10.95 -20.13 14.96
CA LEU A 233 10.36 -19.44 16.10
C LEU A 233 10.96 -19.91 17.43
N GLU A 234 11.21 -21.21 17.60
CA GLU A 234 11.85 -21.75 18.81
C GLU A 234 13.31 -21.28 18.91
N THR A 235 14.05 -21.27 17.80
CA THR A 235 15.42 -20.73 17.75
C THR A 235 15.46 -19.25 18.11
N ALA A 236 14.52 -18.46 17.57
CA ALA A 236 14.40 -17.04 17.90
C ALA A 236 14.03 -16.82 19.38
N ARG A 237 13.16 -17.67 19.93
CA ARG A 237 12.80 -17.63 21.35
C ARG A 237 14.01 -17.91 22.25
N ILE A 238 14.78 -18.95 21.96
CA ILE A 238 16.00 -19.30 22.71
C ILE A 238 17.01 -18.14 22.65
N ALA A 239 17.18 -17.51 21.48
CA ALA A 239 18.05 -16.35 21.33
C ALA A 239 17.60 -15.15 22.19
N VAL A 240 16.29 -14.88 22.25
CA VAL A 240 15.73 -13.82 23.09
C VAL A 240 15.91 -14.14 24.58
N GLU A 241 15.62 -15.36 25.02
CA GLU A 241 15.82 -15.79 26.40
C GLU A 241 17.30 -15.70 26.81
N THR A 242 18.22 -16.09 25.91
CA THR A 242 19.67 -15.96 26.13
C THR A 242 20.09 -14.49 26.27
N ALA A 243 19.65 -13.62 25.35
CA ALA A 243 19.96 -12.19 25.41
C ALA A 243 19.39 -11.51 26.67
N GLN A 244 18.22 -11.95 27.14
CA GLN A 244 17.63 -11.48 28.40
C GLN A 244 18.46 -11.93 29.61
N ALA A 245 18.93 -13.17 29.63
CA ALA A 245 19.80 -13.68 30.68
C ALA A 245 21.15 -12.94 30.73
N GLU A 246 21.77 -12.71 29.57
CA GLU A 246 23.02 -11.93 29.46
C GLU A 246 22.83 -10.50 29.94
N ARG A 247 21.71 -9.85 29.58
CA ARG A 247 21.38 -8.51 30.06
C ARG A 247 21.17 -8.47 31.57
N ALA A 248 20.49 -9.46 32.13
CA ALA A 248 20.29 -9.55 33.58
C ALA A 248 21.64 -9.72 34.31
N ALA A 249 22.52 -10.59 33.81
CA ALA A 249 23.86 -10.78 34.35
C ALA A 249 24.71 -9.50 34.26
N ALA A 250 24.64 -8.77 33.14
CA ALA A 250 25.35 -7.50 32.97
C ALA A 250 24.86 -6.42 33.94
N VAL A 251 23.55 -6.34 34.20
CA VAL A 251 22.98 -5.41 35.19
C VAL A 251 23.42 -5.79 36.61
N GLU A 252 23.41 -7.08 36.94
CA GLU A 252 23.88 -7.55 38.25
C GLU A 252 25.36 -7.22 38.46
N GLN A 253 26.21 -7.46 37.46
CA GLN A 253 27.63 -7.08 37.49
C GLN A 253 27.82 -5.57 37.64
N ALA A 254 27.00 -4.75 36.98
CA ALA A 254 27.06 -3.30 37.09
C ALA A 254 26.68 -2.81 38.50
N GLU A 255 25.65 -3.38 39.13
CA GLU A 255 25.27 -3.04 40.51
C GLU A 255 26.30 -3.54 41.53
N GLN A 256 26.92 -4.71 41.31
CA GLN A 256 28.03 -5.19 42.13
C GLN A 256 29.25 -4.26 42.01
N ALA A 257 29.60 -3.83 40.80
CA ALA A 257 30.69 -2.89 40.57
C ALA A 257 30.43 -1.52 41.21
N LYS A 258 29.19 -1.03 41.13
CA LYS A 258 28.76 0.22 41.78
C LYS A 258 28.82 0.13 43.31
N THR A 259 28.38 -0.98 43.88
CA THR A 259 28.47 -1.24 45.33
C THR A 259 29.92 -1.26 45.77
N LYS A 260 30.78 -2.00 45.06
CA LYS A 260 32.21 -2.05 45.33
C LYS A 260 32.88 -0.67 45.22
N ALA A 261 32.54 0.10 44.18
CA ALA A 261 33.06 1.46 44.03
C ALA A 261 32.62 2.37 45.18
N ALA A 262 31.39 2.22 45.69
CA ALA A 262 30.92 2.97 46.85
C ALA A 262 31.68 2.58 48.14
N GLU A 263 31.97 1.28 48.32
CA GLU A 263 32.80 0.78 49.43
C GLU A 263 34.23 1.30 49.36
N ASP A 264 34.85 1.28 48.17
CA ASP A 264 36.22 1.79 47.94
C ASP A 264 36.28 3.31 48.21
N ILE A 265 35.27 4.08 47.79
CA ILE A 265 35.16 5.52 48.08
C ILE A 265 35.01 5.76 49.59
N ALA A 266 34.18 4.98 50.28
CA ALA A 266 33.99 5.10 51.72
C ALA A 266 35.28 4.78 52.49
N ALA A 267 36.00 3.73 52.08
CA ALA A 267 37.29 3.36 52.65
C ALA A 267 38.34 4.47 52.44
N ALA A 268 38.46 5.00 51.22
CA ALA A 268 39.38 6.10 50.92
C ALA A 268 39.02 7.41 51.66
N ALA A 269 37.73 7.67 51.89
CA ALA A 269 37.29 8.82 52.68
C ALA A 269 37.64 8.67 54.17
N GLU A 270 37.57 7.45 54.71
CA GLU A 270 38.00 7.16 56.09
C GLU A 270 39.53 7.26 56.24
N GLU A 271 40.29 6.71 55.29
CA GLU A 271 41.75 6.82 55.26
C GLU A 271 42.17 8.30 55.17
N ASN A 272 41.54 9.10 54.31
CA ASN A 272 41.81 10.54 54.26
C ASN A 272 41.46 11.26 55.56
N ARG A 273 40.34 10.91 56.22
CA ARG A 273 39.95 11.52 57.49
C ARG A 273 40.99 11.24 58.57
N THR A 274 41.37 9.97 58.71
CA THR A 274 42.41 9.54 59.68
C THR A 274 43.77 10.17 59.38
N ALA A 275 44.16 10.30 58.11
CA ALA A 275 45.38 11.01 57.71
C ALA A 275 45.32 12.50 58.06
N MET A 276 44.20 13.17 57.83
CA MET A 276 44.02 14.59 58.17
C MET A 276 44.02 14.82 59.68
N ASP A 277 43.40 13.93 60.45
CA ASP A 277 43.43 13.99 61.92
C ASP A 277 44.86 13.78 62.46
N ALA A 278 45.65 12.88 61.86
CA ALA A 278 47.06 12.69 62.19
C ALA A 278 47.89 13.94 61.88
N VAL A 279 47.74 14.52 60.67
CA VAL A 279 48.42 15.77 60.29
C VAL A 279 48.04 16.92 61.23
N ARG A 280 46.77 17.00 61.64
CA ARG A 280 46.31 18.01 62.60
C ARG A 280 46.95 17.81 63.98
N ALA A 281 47.01 16.58 64.47
CA ALA A 281 47.66 16.27 65.74
C ALA A 281 49.17 16.58 65.70
N GLU A 282 49.85 16.26 64.60
CA GLU A 282 51.25 16.63 64.38
C GLU A 282 51.45 18.14 64.33
N ALA A 283 50.56 18.87 63.64
CA ALA A 283 50.61 20.32 63.57
C ALA A 283 50.37 20.97 64.95
N GLU A 284 49.39 20.47 65.72
CA GLU A 284 49.13 20.94 67.09
C GLU A 284 50.34 20.66 68.02
N ALA A 285 50.96 19.49 67.91
CA ALA A 285 52.19 19.17 68.65
C ALA A 285 53.36 20.08 68.26
N ALA A 286 53.55 20.34 66.95
CA ALA A 286 54.59 21.25 66.47
C ALA A 286 54.37 22.69 66.95
N VAL A 287 53.13 23.18 66.94
CA VAL A 287 52.78 24.51 67.48
C VAL A 287 53.04 24.57 68.99
N SER A 288 52.72 23.52 69.74
CA SER A 288 53.02 23.44 71.17
C SER A 288 54.53 23.47 71.43
N ALA A 289 55.31 22.71 70.66
CA ALA A 289 56.77 22.69 70.77
C ALA A 289 57.39 24.07 70.47
N VAL A 290 56.94 24.74 69.41
CA VAL A 290 57.38 26.12 69.08
C VAL A 290 56.98 27.10 70.19
N ALA A 291 55.80 26.94 70.79
CA ALA A 291 55.37 27.79 71.90
C ALA A 291 56.26 27.60 73.15
N GLU A 292 56.63 26.36 73.47
CA GLU A 292 57.57 26.04 74.55
C GLU A 292 58.98 26.58 74.26
N GLU A 293 59.48 26.43 73.03
CA GLU A 293 60.78 26.95 72.61
C GLU A 293 60.81 28.49 72.69
N MET A 294 59.74 29.16 72.24
CA MET A 294 59.60 30.61 72.36
C MET A 294 59.50 31.08 73.83
N ALA A 295 58.87 30.29 74.71
CA ALA A 295 58.85 30.57 76.14
C ALA A 295 60.25 30.42 76.77
N ALA A 296 60.98 29.37 76.40
CA ALA A 296 62.36 29.15 76.83
C ALA A 296 63.30 30.25 76.33
N LEU A 297 63.18 30.66 75.06
CA LEU A 297 63.95 31.76 74.48
C LEU A 297 63.66 33.08 75.19
N ARG A 298 62.39 33.38 75.51
CA ARG A 298 62.02 34.56 76.30
C ARG A 298 62.62 34.53 77.70
N ALA A 299 62.60 33.38 78.37
CA ALA A 299 63.22 33.21 79.69
C ALA A 299 64.74 33.41 79.62
N GLN A 300 65.41 32.83 78.62
CA GLN A 300 66.85 33.00 78.39
C GLN A 300 67.21 34.45 78.07
N THR A 301 66.39 35.12 77.24
CA THR A 301 66.57 36.54 76.90
C THR A 301 66.38 37.42 78.14
N ALA A 302 65.36 37.15 78.96
CA ALA A 302 65.14 37.86 80.22
C ALA A 302 66.32 37.67 81.20
N GLN A 303 66.86 36.45 81.29
CA GLN A 303 68.03 36.15 82.11
C GLN A 303 69.30 36.84 81.58
N ALA A 304 69.52 36.87 80.27
CA ALA A 304 70.63 37.59 79.64
C ALA A 304 70.52 39.10 79.84
N VAL A 305 69.32 39.67 79.74
CA VAL A 305 69.07 41.08 80.03
C VAL A 305 69.33 41.39 81.52
N ALA A 306 68.87 40.53 82.43
CA ALA A 306 69.13 40.69 83.87
C ALA A 306 70.63 40.62 84.19
N ALA A 307 71.37 39.70 83.56
CA ALA A 307 72.82 39.58 83.69
C ALA A 307 73.54 40.82 83.13
N ALA A 308 73.16 41.29 81.93
CA ALA A 308 73.72 42.49 81.33
C ALA A 308 73.45 43.76 82.17
N VAL A 309 72.28 43.86 82.79
CA VAL A 309 71.96 44.95 83.73
C VAL A 309 72.81 44.84 84.99
N ALA A 310 73.01 43.66 85.55
CA ALA A 310 73.88 43.45 86.71
C ALA A 310 75.36 43.78 86.40
N GLU A 311 75.87 43.36 85.24
CA GLU A 311 77.20 43.71 84.76
C GLU A 311 77.33 45.22 84.50
N ALA A 312 76.31 45.87 83.95
CA ALA A 312 76.28 47.31 83.75
C ALA A 312 76.29 48.07 85.09
N GLU A 313 75.55 47.62 86.11
CA GLU A 313 75.57 48.19 87.45
C GLU A 313 76.90 47.96 88.16
N GLN A 314 77.52 46.78 87.99
CA GLN A 314 78.87 46.50 88.49
C GLN A 314 79.93 47.36 87.79
N ALA A 315 79.80 47.56 86.47
CA ALA A 315 80.67 48.43 85.69
C ALA A 315 80.48 49.90 86.08
N LYS A 316 79.26 50.35 86.41
CA LYS A 316 79.01 51.69 86.97
C LYS A 316 79.63 51.84 88.35
N ALA A 317 79.47 50.87 89.25
CA ALA A 317 80.09 50.90 90.57
C ALA A 317 81.62 50.95 90.48
N LYS A 318 82.21 50.13 89.60
CA LYS A 318 83.64 50.16 89.31
C LYS A 318 84.07 51.48 88.67
N ALA A 319 83.30 52.03 87.74
CA ALA A 319 83.59 53.32 87.14
C ALA A 319 83.51 54.47 88.16
N ILE A 320 82.62 54.42 89.14
CA ILE A 320 82.58 55.39 90.25
C ILE A 320 83.83 55.26 91.13
N GLU A 321 84.29 54.04 91.39
CA GLU A 321 85.52 53.75 92.15
C GLU A 321 86.78 54.19 91.38
N ASP A 322 86.83 53.91 90.08
CA ASP A 322 87.89 54.35 89.16
C ASP A 322 87.88 55.88 88.99
N ILE A 323 86.71 56.54 88.99
CA ILE A 323 86.59 58.00 88.99
C ILE A 323 87.06 58.60 90.32
N ALA A 324 86.80 57.95 91.45
CA ALA A 324 87.31 58.38 92.76
C ALA A 324 88.83 58.21 92.86
N ALA A 325 89.37 57.10 92.35
CA ALA A 325 90.81 56.86 92.24
C ALA A 325 91.48 57.83 91.26
N ALA A 326 90.83 58.12 90.12
CA ALA A 326 91.28 59.10 89.14
C ALA A 326 91.16 60.54 89.65
N ALA A 327 90.20 60.86 90.52
CA ALA A 327 90.09 62.18 91.15
C ALA A 327 91.23 62.43 92.16
N GLU A 328 91.64 61.40 92.90
CA GLU A 328 92.79 61.48 93.80
C GLU A 328 94.12 61.50 93.04
N ALA A 329 94.24 60.70 91.97
CA ALA A 329 95.37 60.76 91.04
C ALA A 329 95.44 62.11 90.31
N ASN A 330 94.29 62.70 89.93
CA ASN A 330 94.21 64.04 89.33
C ASN A 330 94.51 65.14 90.34
N ARG A 331 94.19 64.99 91.63
CA ARG A 331 94.60 65.94 92.67
C ARG A 331 96.12 66.03 92.77
N LEU A 332 96.79 64.88 92.75
CA LEU A 332 98.25 64.76 92.76
C LEU A 332 98.87 65.21 91.41
N ALA A 333 98.22 64.91 90.28
CA ALA A 333 98.65 65.34 88.96
C ALA A 333 98.43 66.84 88.71
N ILE A 334 97.41 67.49 89.29
CA ILE A 334 97.17 68.94 89.18
C ILE A 334 98.24 69.74 89.96
N GLU A 335 98.79 69.21 91.04
CA GLU A 335 99.98 69.79 91.70
C GLU A 335 101.25 69.63 90.85
N ALA A 336 101.44 68.50 90.16
CA ALA A 336 102.54 68.31 89.21
C ALA A 336 102.38 69.18 87.95
N VAL A 337 101.18 69.24 87.37
CA VAL A 337 100.82 69.99 86.16
C VAL A 337 100.78 71.50 86.41
N ARG A 338 100.55 72.01 87.62
CA ARG A 338 100.77 73.46 87.90
C ARG A 338 102.24 73.88 87.74
N THR A 339 103.16 72.93 87.88
CA THR A 339 104.61 73.15 87.74
C THR A 339 105.08 72.91 86.29
N GLU A 340 104.43 72.00 85.54
CA GLU A 340 104.71 71.72 84.13
C GLU A 340 103.88 72.55 83.11
N ALA A 341 102.67 73.01 83.45
CA ALA A 341 101.82 73.83 82.57
C ALA A 341 102.33 75.27 82.40
N ALA A 342 103.19 75.75 83.30
CA ALA A 342 103.97 76.97 83.06
C ALA A 342 105.00 76.80 81.92
N ALA A 343 105.41 75.56 81.62
CA ALA A 343 106.38 75.22 80.57
C ALA A 343 105.72 74.67 79.27
N ALA A 344 104.56 73.99 79.36
CA ALA A 344 103.91 73.32 78.22
C ALA A 344 102.93 74.19 77.41
N VAL A 345 102.43 75.32 77.95
CA VAL A 345 101.63 76.31 77.18
C VAL A 345 102.43 76.93 76.03
N LYS A 346 103.77 76.85 76.07
CA LYS A 346 104.67 77.33 75.01
C LYS A 346 104.90 76.31 73.88
N ALA A 347 104.64 75.01 74.09
CA ALA A 347 105.00 73.95 73.14
C ALA A 347 103.81 73.27 72.44
N SER A 348 102.60 73.35 73.02
CA SER A 348 101.41 72.64 72.51
C SER A 348 100.61 73.42 71.44
N THR A 349 100.79 74.73 71.34
CA THR A 349 100.17 75.54 70.27
C THR A 349 100.75 75.25 68.88
N GLU A 350 101.94 74.65 68.78
CA GLU A 350 102.61 74.38 67.49
C GLU A 350 102.36 72.96 66.95
N ALA A 351 101.94 72.00 67.78
CA ALA A 351 101.77 70.59 67.36
C ALA A 351 100.31 70.20 67.01
N ALA A 352 99.31 70.90 67.54
CA ALA A 352 97.89 70.55 67.33
C ALA A 352 97.36 70.86 65.91
N ALA A 353 98.08 71.65 65.11
CA ALA A 353 97.69 71.97 63.73
C ALA A 353 97.92 70.81 62.74
N ALA A 354 98.72 69.80 63.08
CA ALA A 354 99.13 68.76 62.12
C ALA A 354 98.26 67.47 62.17
N GLN A 355 97.59 67.18 63.28
CA GLN A 355 96.93 65.87 63.49
C GLN A 355 95.45 65.83 63.11
N VAL A 356 94.81 66.97 62.86
CA VAL A 356 93.42 67.02 62.37
C VAL A 356 93.32 66.56 60.90
N LYS A 357 94.38 66.70 60.11
CA LYS A 357 94.38 66.39 58.66
C LYS A 357 94.41 64.89 58.32
N ALA A 358 94.88 64.02 59.21
CA ALA A 358 95.03 62.59 58.90
C ALA A 358 93.77 61.75 59.19
N ALA A 359 92.82 62.27 59.98
CA ALA A 359 91.61 61.57 60.37
C ALA A 359 90.45 61.70 59.36
N GLU A 360 90.50 62.71 58.48
CA GLU A 360 89.47 62.96 57.47
C GLU A 360 89.59 62.02 56.24
N ASP A 361 90.80 61.53 55.92
CA ASP A 361 91.03 60.69 54.73
C ASP A 361 90.56 59.22 54.89
N ALA A 362 90.43 58.71 56.12
CA ALA A 362 90.04 57.32 56.38
C ALA A 362 88.52 57.09 56.38
N ALA A 363 87.72 58.17 56.56
CA ALA A 363 86.27 58.09 56.59
C ALA A 363 85.63 58.09 55.18
N ALA A 364 86.32 58.62 54.17
CA ALA A 364 85.83 58.71 52.79
C ALA A 364 85.81 57.37 52.02
N ALA A 365 86.66 56.40 52.37
CA ALA A 365 86.80 55.15 51.62
C ALA A 365 85.67 54.12 51.88
N LYS A 366 84.96 54.21 53.01
CA LYS A 366 83.93 53.21 53.39
C LYS A 366 82.52 53.53 52.85
N VAL A 367 82.26 54.77 52.44
CA VAL A 367 80.97 55.20 51.89
C VAL A 367 80.85 54.92 50.38
N ALA A 368 81.98 54.88 49.66
CA ALA A 368 82.00 54.55 48.22
C ALA A 368 81.70 53.06 47.92
N ALA A 369 82.13 52.13 48.79
CA ALA A 369 81.92 50.70 48.60
C ALA A 369 80.46 50.25 48.82
N ALA A 370 79.71 50.93 49.68
CA ALA A 370 78.30 50.62 49.97
C ALA A 370 77.34 51.14 48.89
N THR A 371 77.74 52.15 48.12
CA THR A 371 76.90 52.80 47.11
C THR A 371 76.90 52.02 45.79
N GLU A 372 77.99 51.33 45.45
CA GLU A 372 78.09 50.54 44.20
C GLU A 372 77.48 49.13 44.30
N ALA A 373 77.44 48.56 45.52
CA ALA A 373 76.73 47.31 45.79
C ALA A 373 75.19 47.46 45.68
N ALA A 374 74.65 48.64 45.97
CA ALA A 374 73.23 48.94 45.82
C ALA A 374 72.81 49.18 44.35
N ARG A 375 73.72 49.72 43.51
CA ARG A 375 73.47 49.94 42.07
C ARG A 375 73.41 48.65 41.26
N LEU A 376 74.31 47.69 41.55
CA LEU A 376 74.33 46.35 40.92
C LEU A 376 73.11 45.49 41.28
N ALA A 377 72.58 45.61 42.49
CA ALA A 377 71.36 44.90 42.91
C ALA A 377 70.09 45.46 42.25
N GLN A 378 70.08 46.75 41.91
CA GLN A 378 68.95 47.40 41.23
C GLN A 378 68.93 47.12 39.71
N GLU A 379 70.09 47.02 39.06
CA GLU A 379 70.22 46.61 37.65
C GLU A 379 69.87 45.12 37.43
N GLN A 380 70.19 44.24 38.40
CA GLN A 380 69.81 42.82 38.35
C GLN A 380 68.31 42.58 38.59
N ALA A 381 67.65 43.43 39.41
CA ALA A 381 66.20 43.38 39.60
C ALA A 381 65.43 43.89 38.37
N ALA A 382 65.94 44.91 37.66
CA ALA A 382 65.34 45.41 36.42
C ALA A 382 65.43 44.38 35.26
N ALA A 383 66.56 43.68 35.11
CA ALA A 383 66.72 42.63 34.10
C ALA A 383 65.91 41.35 34.41
N ALA A 384 65.57 41.09 35.68
CA ALA A 384 64.72 39.98 36.08
C ALA A 384 63.23 40.27 35.82
N VAL A 385 62.79 41.53 35.94
CA VAL A 385 61.42 41.97 35.60
C VAL A 385 61.22 41.95 34.07
N GLU A 386 62.18 42.44 33.29
CA GLU A 386 62.10 42.41 31.81
C GLU A 386 62.11 40.98 31.24
N ARG A 387 62.84 40.04 31.87
CA ARG A 387 62.79 38.60 31.51
C ARG A 387 61.49 37.92 31.94
N ALA A 388 60.89 38.33 33.05
CA ALA A 388 59.60 37.82 33.51
C ALA A 388 58.44 38.34 32.65
N GLU A 389 58.51 39.58 32.17
CA GLU A 389 57.55 40.17 31.23
C GLU A 389 57.64 39.53 29.85
N LEU A 390 58.85 39.27 29.32
CA LEU A 390 59.05 38.55 28.05
C LEU A 390 58.63 37.07 28.12
N ASP A 391 58.83 36.40 29.25
CA ASP A 391 58.38 35.00 29.45
C ASP A 391 56.85 34.92 29.69
N ALA A 392 56.25 35.93 30.33
CA ALA A 392 54.81 36.07 30.44
C ALA A 392 54.14 36.39 29.09
N ASP A 393 54.71 37.30 28.29
CA ASP A 393 54.22 37.61 26.94
C ASP A 393 54.42 36.45 25.97
N ALA A 394 55.52 35.68 26.09
CA ALA A 394 55.71 34.45 25.32
C ALA A 394 54.68 33.37 25.70
N LYS A 395 54.36 33.21 26.99
CA LYS A 395 53.32 32.28 27.46
C LYS A 395 51.91 32.72 27.07
N VAL A 396 51.62 34.02 27.10
CA VAL A 396 50.33 34.57 26.64
C VAL A 396 50.19 34.48 25.12
N SER A 397 51.27 34.70 24.36
CA SER A 397 51.29 34.51 22.90
C SER A 397 51.19 33.04 22.50
N ALA A 398 51.83 32.12 23.24
CA ALA A 398 51.69 30.68 23.06
C ALA A 398 50.28 30.19 23.42
N ALA A 399 49.68 30.69 24.51
CA ALA A 399 48.31 30.39 24.91
C ALA A 399 47.28 30.93 23.91
N ARG A 400 47.47 32.17 23.40
CA ARG A 400 46.63 32.73 22.32
C ARG A 400 46.81 31.99 21.00
N SER A 401 48.02 31.53 20.68
CA SER A 401 48.27 30.71 19.49
C SER A 401 47.66 29.30 19.61
N ALA A 402 47.64 28.73 20.82
CA ALA A 402 46.97 27.46 21.10
C ALA A 402 45.44 27.63 21.07
N GLN A 403 44.92 28.73 21.60
CA GLN A 403 43.50 29.09 21.55
C GLN A 403 43.03 29.30 20.09
N VAL A 404 43.76 30.06 19.28
CA VAL A 404 43.44 30.26 17.86
C VAL A 404 43.53 28.94 17.07
N ARG A 405 44.47 28.04 17.38
CA ARG A 405 44.53 26.70 16.77
C ARG A 405 43.33 25.85 17.18
N ALA A 406 42.95 25.87 18.45
CA ALA A 406 41.78 25.15 18.95
C ALA A 406 40.46 25.70 18.36
N GLU A 407 40.33 27.02 18.23
CA GLU A 407 39.18 27.67 17.58
C GLU A 407 39.14 27.38 16.07
N THR A 408 40.30 27.30 15.40
CA THR A 408 40.39 26.95 13.97
C THR A 408 40.10 25.46 13.74
N GLU A 409 40.53 24.58 14.64
CA GLU A 409 40.20 23.15 14.60
C GLU A 409 38.73 22.89 14.93
N ALA A 410 38.14 23.62 15.88
CA ALA A 410 36.71 23.59 16.16
C ALA A 410 35.88 24.08 14.96
N ALA A 411 36.28 25.19 14.33
CA ALA A 411 35.62 25.70 13.12
C ALA A 411 35.74 24.73 11.93
N ARG A 412 36.87 24.02 11.81
CA ARG A 412 37.05 22.97 10.79
C ARG A 412 36.21 21.73 11.10
N ALA A 413 36.06 21.35 12.36
CA ALA A 413 35.21 20.24 12.78
C ALA A 413 33.73 20.57 12.57
N GLU A 414 33.29 21.79 12.86
CA GLU A 414 31.92 22.25 12.58
C GLU A 414 31.65 22.33 11.07
N ALA A 415 32.59 22.83 10.27
CA ALA A 415 32.46 22.86 8.81
C ALA A 415 32.43 21.44 8.21
N ALA A 416 33.22 20.50 8.74
CA ALA A 416 33.20 19.10 8.33
C ALA A 416 31.89 18.41 8.73
N ALA A 417 31.37 18.68 9.94
CA ALA A 417 30.08 18.17 10.37
C ALA A 417 28.93 18.71 9.51
N ALA A 418 28.92 20.01 9.21
CA ALA A 418 27.94 20.63 8.32
C ALA A 418 28.00 20.06 6.89
N ALA A 419 29.20 19.78 6.37
CA ALA A 419 29.38 19.14 5.06
C ALA A 419 28.85 17.70 5.03
N VAL A 420 29.04 16.92 6.11
CA VAL A 420 28.49 15.57 6.24
C VAL A 420 26.96 15.60 6.34
N THR A 421 26.39 16.56 7.08
CA THR A 421 24.93 16.74 7.16
C THR A 421 24.33 17.12 5.81
N ALA A 422 24.92 18.07 5.09
CA ALA A 422 24.48 18.46 3.75
C ALA A 422 24.60 17.32 2.72
N ALA A 423 25.65 16.51 2.81
CA ALA A 423 25.81 15.32 1.98
C ALA A 423 24.75 14.25 2.29
N ALA A 424 24.42 14.04 3.58
CA ALA A 424 23.37 13.13 4.01
C ALA A 424 21.97 13.59 3.58
N GLU A 425 21.69 14.89 3.62
CA GLU A 425 20.43 15.46 3.12
C GLU A 425 20.30 15.32 1.60
N THR A 426 21.40 15.55 0.87
CA THR A 426 21.44 15.34 -0.59
C THR A 426 21.21 13.87 -0.95
N ALA A 427 21.82 12.93 -0.21
CA ALA A 427 21.60 11.51 -0.40
C ALA A 427 20.17 11.08 -0.07
N ARG A 428 19.56 11.64 0.99
CA ARG A 428 18.14 11.39 1.33
C ARG A 428 17.20 11.92 0.25
N ALA A 429 17.45 13.12 -0.29
CA ALA A 429 16.66 13.68 -1.38
C ALA A 429 16.78 12.85 -2.67
N ALA A 430 17.98 12.34 -2.98
CA ALA A 430 18.19 11.45 -4.11
C ALA A 430 17.47 10.10 -3.94
N HIS A 431 17.50 9.51 -2.73
CA HIS A 431 16.77 8.28 -2.44
C HIS A 431 15.25 8.46 -2.44
N ALA A 432 14.74 9.60 -1.96
CA ALA A 432 13.31 9.92 -2.04
C ALA A 432 12.84 10.05 -3.50
N ALA A 433 13.60 10.77 -4.33
CA ALA A 433 13.29 10.89 -5.76
C ALA A 433 13.34 9.55 -6.51
N GLU A 434 14.20 8.62 -6.09
CA GLU A 434 14.27 7.28 -6.68
C GLU A 434 13.09 6.40 -6.24
N LEU A 435 12.66 6.50 -4.97
CA LEU A 435 11.46 5.83 -4.50
C LEU A 435 10.21 6.34 -5.24
N ASP A 436 10.07 7.65 -5.45
CA ASP A 436 8.97 8.23 -6.21
C ASP A 436 8.94 7.72 -7.67
N ARG A 437 10.12 7.59 -8.31
CA ARG A 437 10.22 7.01 -9.66
C ARG A 437 9.81 5.54 -9.71
N LEU A 438 10.27 4.75 -8.73
CA LEU A 438 9.93 3.32 -8.67
C LEU A 438 8.44 3.13 -8.37
N GLN A 439 7.85 3.97 -7.53
CA GLN A 439 6.43 3.94 -7.23
C GLN A 439 5.60 4.33 -8.46
N ALA A 440 5.95 5.41 -9.16
CA ALA A 440 5.28 5.79 -10.42
C ALA A 440 5.39 4.68 -11.48
N ALA A 441 6.58 4.06 -11.62
CA ALA A 441 6.77 2.94 -12.54
C ALA A 441 5.95 1.70 -12.15
N ALA A 442 5.78 1.43 -10.85
CA ALA A 442 4.94 0.34 -10.36
C ALA A 442 3.45 0.60 -10.61
N GLU A 443 2.98 1.83 -10.37
CA GLU A 443 1.60 2.24 -10.63
C GLU A 443 1.26 2.18 -12.13
N ASP A 444 2.17 2.62 -13.00
CA ASP A 444 2.00 2.50 -14.45
C ASP A 444 1.96 1.04 -14.91
N ARG A 445 2.75 0.16 -14.28
CA ARG A 445 2.76 -1.27 -14.59
C ARG A 445 1.48 -1.96 -14.12
N ILE A 446 0.95 -1.60 -12.95
CA ILE A 446 -0.34 -2.06 -12.43
C ILE A 446 -1.47 -1.61 -13.36
N ARG A 447 -1.44 -0.34 -13.80
CA ARG A 447 -2.44 0.19 -14.75
C ARG A 447 -2.39 -0.58 -16.08
N ALA A 448 -1.21 -0.80 -16.65
CA ALA A 448 -1.05 -1.56 -17.88
C ALA A 448 -1.52 -3.02 -17.76
N ILE A 449 -1.29 -3.67 -16.61
CA ILE A 449 -1.82 -5.01 -16.32
C ILE A 449 -3.34 -4.98 -16.22
N GLY A 450 -3.91 -3.97 -15.54
CA GLY A 450 -5.35 -3.75 -15.44
C GLY A 450 -6.01 -3.56 -16.80
N ASP A 451 -5.45 -2.69 -17.65
CA ASP A 451 -5.94 -2.45 -19.01
C ASP A 451 -5.86 -3.71 -19.88
N THR A 452 -4.79 -4.50 -19.73
CA THR A 452 -4.63 -5.78 -20.43
C THR A 452 -5.65 -6.82 -19.96
N ALA A 453 -5.89 -6.91 -18.65
CA ALA A 453 -6.89 -7.80 -18.08
C ALA A 453 -8.31 -7.42 -18.55
N GLN A 454 -8.63 -6.12 -18.56
CA GLN A 454 -9.91 -5.62 -19.07
C GLN A 454 -10.08 -5.91 -20.56
N ALA A 455 -9.05 -5.69 -21.38
CA ALA A 455 -9.08 -5.99 -22.80
C ALA A 455 -9.22 -7.49 -23.09
N ASN A 456 -8.70 -8.35 -22.22
CA ASN A 456 -8.89 -9.80 -22.31
C ASN A 456 -10.30 -10.22 -21.87
N LEU A 457 -10.85 -9.61 -20.83
CA LEU A 457 -12.23 -9.83 -20.40
C LEU A 457 -13.22 -9.47 -21.51
N THR A 458 -13.09 -8.28 -22.11
CA THR A 458 -13.94 -7.86 -23.23
C THR A 458 -13.79 -8.76 -24.46
N ARG A 459 -12.59 -9.34 -24.70
CA ARG A 459 -12.39 -10.34 -25.75
C ARG A 459 -13.07 -11.66 -25.42
N ALA A 460 -13.02 -12.10 -24.17
CA ALA A 460 -13.70 -13.30 -23.71
C ALA A 460 -15.24 -13.15 -23.81
N GLU A 461 -15.79 -12.02 -23.36
CA GLU A 461 -17.22 -11.71 -23.47
C GLU A 461 -17.69 -11.68 -24.93
N ARG A 462 -16.89 -11.13 -25.85
CA ARG A 462 -17.20 -11.15 -27.29
C ARG A 462 -17.15 -12.58 -27.86
N ALA A 463 -16.15 -13.36 -27.48
CA ALA A 463 -16.03 -14.75 -27.92
C ALA A 463 -17.18 -15.62 -27.38
N GLU A 464 -17.66 -15.36 -26.17
CA GLU A 464 -18.83 -16.02 -25.59
C GLU A 464 -20.11 -15.64 -26.34
N ALA A 465 -20.32 -14.35 -26.62
CA ALA A 465 -21.44 -13.88 -27.43
C ALA A 465 -21.43 -14.44 -28.87
N ASP A 466 -20.23 -14.58 -29.48
CA ASP A 466 -20.07 -15.23 -30.78
C ASP A 466 -20.37 -16.73 -30.72
N ALA A 467 -19.94 -17.42 -29.67
CA ALA A 467 -20.23 -18.84 -29.46
C ALA A 467 -21.74 -19.07 -29.27
N ASP A 468 -22.44 -18.20 -28.54
CA ASP A 468 -23.89 -18.28 -28.35
C ASP A 468 -24.66 -17.97 -29.62
N ARG A 469 -24.20 -17.01 -30.45
CA ARG A 469 -24.73 -16.79 -31.80
C ARG A 469 -24.57 -18.03 -32.68
N GLN A 470 -23.38 -18.63 -32.71
CA GLN A 470 -23.12 -19.84 -33.49
C GLN A 470 -23.94 -21.04 -33.01
N ARG A 471 -24.17 -21.19 -31.70
CA ARG A 471 -25.08 -22.22 -31.15
C ARG A 471 -26.51 -22.00 -31.61
N THR A 472 -27.01 -20.77 -31.49
CA THR A 472 -28.36 -20.41 -31.93
C THR A 472 -28.55 -20.65 -33.43
N GLU A 473 -27.55 -20.31 -34.24
CA GLU A 473 -27.55 -20.56 -35.67
C GLU A 473 -27.45 -22.06 -36.00
N ALA A 474 -26.62 -22.83 -35.28
CA ALA A 474 -26.56 -24.27 -35.42
C ALA A 474 -27.90 -24.95 -35.07
N ASP A 475 -28.58 -24.47 -34.02
CA ASP A 475 -29.90 -24.97 -33.62
C ASP A 475 -30.99 -24.58 -34.63
N ARG A 476 -30.92 -23.37 -35.19
CA ARG A 476 -31.79 -22.95 -36.32
C ARG A 476 -31.58 -23.85 -37.53
N LEU A 477 -30.33 -24.07 -37.95
CA LEU A 477 -29.99 -24.92 -39.10
C LEU A 477 -30.37 -26.39 -38.87
N ARG A 478 -30.27 -26.89 -37.62
CA ARG A 478 -30.79 -28.22 -37.26
C ARG A 478 -32.30 -28.29 -37.39
N ALA A 479 -33.03 -27.28 -36.91
CA ALA A 479 -34.47 -27.22 -37.03
C ALA A 479 -34.92 -27.13 -38.51
N GLU A 480 -34.24 -26.32 -39.33
CA GLU A 480 -34.47 -26.23 -40.78
C GLU A 480 -34.17 -27.57 -41.48
N LEU A 481 -33.08 -28.27 -41.11
CA LEU A 481 -32.77 -29.60 -41.64
C LEU A 481 -33.79 -30.66 -41.21
N GLU A 482 -34.29 -30.60 -39.98
CA GLU A 482 -35.39 -31.47 -39.54
C GLU A 482 -36.68 -31.18 -40.31
N GLN A 483 -36.96 -29.90 -40.61
CA GLN A 483 -38.11 -29.49 -41.41
C GLN A 483 -38.01 -29.95 -42.86
N LEU A 484 -36.83 -29.83 -43.49
CA LEU A 484 -36.55 -30.33 -44.84
C LEU A 484 -36.54 -31.87 -44.92
N ARG A 485 -36.20 -32.56 -43.83
CA ARG A 485 -36.34 -34.02 -43.71
C ARG A 485 -37.77 -34.46 -43.48
N ALA A 486 -38.60 -33.61 -42.87
CA ALA A 486 -40.01 -33.85 -42.63
C ALA A 486 -40.91 -33.50 -43.83
N GLU A 487 -40.40 -32.79 -44.85
CA GLU A 487 -41.10 -32.60 -46.11
C GLU A 487 -41.10 -33.90 -46.94
N PRO A 488 -42.27 -34.54 -47.16
CA PRO A 488 -42.35 -35.72 -47.99
C PRO A 488 -42.14 -35.34 -49.46
N LYS A 489 -41.08 -35.89 -50.07
CA LYS A 489 -40.88 -35.89 -51.53
C LYS A 489 -42.15 -36.38 -52.21
N THR A 490 -42.92 -35.46 -52.77
CA THR A 490 -44.06 -35.76 -53.62
C THR A 490 -43.81 -35.16 -55.00
N GLY A 491 -43.65 -36.07 -55.96
CA GLY A 491 -43.46 -35.81 -57.39
C GLY A 491 -42.17 -36.48 -57.87
N LYS A 492 -42.19 -37.49 -58.74
CA LYS A 492 -43.20 -38.03 -59.65
C LYS A 492 -42.96 -39.52 -59.86
#